data_AF-A0A349X3E9-F1
#
_entry.id   AF-A0A349X3E9-F1
#
_cell.length_a   1.000
_cell.length_b   1.000
_cell.length_c   1.000
_cell.angle_alpha   90.00
_cell.angle_beta   90.00
_cell.angle_gamma   90.00
#
_symmetry.space_group_name_H-M   'P 1'
#
loop_
_entity.id
_entity.type
_entity.pdbx_description
1 polymer ?
#
loop_
_entity_poly.entity_id
_entity_poly.type
_entity_poly.pdbx_seq_one_letter_code
_entity_poly.pdbx_strand_id
1 'polypeptide(L)'
;MSDTPYYHCVSRCVRRAFLCGKDDYSGQCFEHRREWLEEQLLLVANVFAIKICAYAIMSNHYHVVLNVRTDLAQSWTPKEVAERWHKLFCGTAMSTKFLKGVELSKVENLALKPLILLWRERLTDIFWLVILDKGAHKCT
;
A
#
# COMPACT_ATOMS: atom_id res chain seq x y z
N MET A 1 -18.60 -8.99 -11.55
CA MET A 1 -17.59 -9.29 -12.59
C MET A 1 -16.48 -10.06 -11.90
N SER A 2 -16.27 -11.33 -12.27
CA SER A 2 -15.20 -12.15 -11.68
C SER A 2 -13.89 -11.86 -12.42
N ASP A 3 -13.27 -10.74 -12.09
CA ASP A 3 -11.87 -10.57 -12.49
C ASP A 3 -11.05 -11.65 -11.80
N THR A 4 -10.14 -12.27 -12.56
CA THR A 4 -9.12 -13.14 -11.99
C THR A 4 -8.35 -12.35 -10.93
N PRO A 5 -8.20 -12.86 -9.69
CA PRO A 5 -7.61 -12.09 -8.60
C PRO A 5 -6.12 -11.80 -8.79
N TYR A 6 -5.52 -12.27 -9.90
CA TYR A 6 -4.11 -12.13 -10.22
C TYR A 6 -3.88 -11.01 -11.23
N TYR A 7 -2.92 -10.15 -10.94
CA TYR A 7 -2.60 -8.99 -11.77
C TYR A 7 -1.09 -8.89 -11.96
N HIS A 8 -0.65 -8.63 -13.19
CA HIS A 8 0.73 -8.29 -13.50
C HIS A 8 0.85 -6.78 -13.64
N CYS A 9 1.55 -6.14 -12.70
CA CYS A 9 1.78 -4.71 -12.70
C CYS A 9 3.23 -4.41 -13.08
N VAL A 10 3.42 -3.31 -13.80
CA VAL A 10 4.74 -2.82 -14.23
C VAL A 10 4.82 -1.34 -13.92
N SER A 11 5.84 -0.93 -13.17
CA SER A 11 6.14 0.48 -12.94
C SER A 11 7.48 0.82 -13.56
N ARG A 12 7.53 1.89 -14.35
CA ARG A 12 8.73 2.28 -15.10
C ARG A 12 9.08 3.74 -14.83
N CYS A 13 10.37 4.00 -14.68
CA CYS A 13 10.91 5.35 -14.73
C CYS A 13 10.99 5.82 -16.18
N VAL A 14 10.70 7.10 -16.40
CA VAL A 14 10.85 7.78 -17.69
C VAL A 14 11.97 8.82 -17.61
N ARG A 15 12.41 9.35 -18.76
CA ARG A 15 13.42 10.42 -18.85
C ARG A 15 14.78 10.08 -18.19
N ARG A 16 15.26 8.85 -18.38
CA ARG A 16 16.55 8.37 -17.81
C ARG A 16 16.63 8.46 -16.28
N ALA A 17 15.49 8.49 -15.58
CA ALA A 17 15.50 8.25 -14.14
C ALA A 17 15.77 6.76 -13.88
N PHE A 18 16.58 6.48 -12.86
CA PHE A 18 16.93 5.14 -12.40
C PHE A 18 16.25 4.87 -11.06
N LEU A 19 15.58 3.72 -10.95
CA LEU A 19 15.12 3.18 -9.67
C LEU A 19 16.32 2.72 -8.84
N CYS A 20 17.22 1.97 -9.48
CA CYS A 20 18.47 1.46 -8.94
C CYS A 20 19.48 1.24 -10.08
N GLY A 21 20.65 0.66 -9.78
CA GLY A 21 21.70 0.43 -10.77
C GLY A 21 22.60 1.65 -11.00
N LYS A 22 23.53 1.52 -11.95
CA LYS A 22 24.49 2.55 -12.30
C LYS A 22 24.02 3.29 -13.55
N ASP A 23 24.06 4.62 -13.50
CA ASP A 23 23.89 5.45 -14.68
C ASP A 23 25.23 5.53 -15.43
N ASP A 24 25.31 4.94 -16.62
CA ASP A 24 26.53 4.93 -17.43
C ASP A 24 26.91 6.32 -17.95
N TYR A 25 25.96 7.28 -17.97
CA TYR A 25 26.23 8.65 -18.41
C TYR A 25 26.86 9.51 -17.32
N SER A 26 26.24 9.58 -16.13
CA SER A 26 26.77 10.36 -15.00
C SER A 26 27.77 9.60 -14.11
N GLY A 27 27.84 8.27 -14.25
CA GLY A 27 28.63 7.39 -13.39
C GLY A 27 28.03 7.12 -12.01
N GLN A 28 26.89 7.75 -11.68
CA GLN A 28 26.27 7.63 -10.36
C GLN A 28 25.66 6.24 -10.14
N CYS A 29 25.83 5.68 -8.93
CA CYS A 29 25.30 4.37 -8.56
C CYS A 29 24.15 4.50 -7.56
N PHE A 30 22.98 4.04 -7.95
CA PHE A 30 21.75 4.01 -7.17
C PHE A 30 21.39 2.60 -6.69
N GLU A 31 22.31 1.64 -6.79
CA GLU A 31 22.04 0.22 -6.50
C GLU A 31 21.53 -0.02 -5.07
N HIS A 32 21.99 0.79 -4.11
CA HIS A 32 21.51 0.78 -2.73
C HIS A 32 19.98 0.96 -2.58
N ARG A 33 19.29 1.51 -3.59
CA ARG A 33 17.84 1.70 -3.58
C ARG A 33 17.06 0.42 -3.89
N ARG A 34 17.70 -0.62 -4.45
CA ARG A 34 17.01 -1.86 -4.81
C ARG A 34 16.41 -2.54 -3.59
N GLU A 35 17.22 -2.71 -2.55
CA GLU A 35 16.81 -3.34 -1.30
C GLU A 35 15.70 -2.51 -0.64
N TRP A 36 15.86 -1.19 -0.58
CA TRP A 36 14.80 -0.31 -0.07
C TRP A 36 13.49 -0.44 -0.84
N LEU A 37 13.53 -0.51 -2.18
CA LEU A 37 12.34 -0.66 -3.02
C LEU A 37 11.65 -2.01 -2.77
N GLU A 38 12.44 -3.08 -2.64
CA GLU A 38 11.94 -4.42 -2.31
C GLU A 38 11.24 -4.42 -0.95
N GLU A 39 11.88 -3.86 0.09
CA GLU A 39 11.31 -3.72 1.42
C GLU A 39 10.01 -2.90 1.41
N GLN A 40 9.96 -1.80 0.67
CA GLN A 40 8.74 -0.99 0.55
C GLN A 40 7.61 -1.77 -0.13
N LEU A 41 7.91 -2.48 -1.22
CA LEU A 41 6.92 -3.27 -1.95
C LEU A 41 6.31 -4.35 -1.04
N LEU A 42 7.15 -5.08 -0.29
CA LEU A 42 6.72 -6.10 0.66
C LEU A 42 5.94 -5.51 1.84
N LEU A 43 6.39 -4.36 2.37
CA LEU A 43 5.71 -3.67 3.46
C LEU A 43 4.29 -3.24 3.06
N VAL A 44 4.14 -2.57 1.91
CA VAL A 44 2.84 -2.08 1.44
C VAL A 44 1.90 -3.25 1.18
N ALA A 45 2.38 -4.32 0.54
CA ALA A 45 1.58 -5.51 0.31
C ALA A 45 1.09 -6.17 1.61
N ASN A 46 1.91 -6.19 2.67
CA ASN A 46 1.52 -6.74 3.97
C ASN A 46 0.43 -5.91 4.68
N VAL A 47 0.43 -4.59 4.49
CA VAL A 47 -0.65 -3.75 5.04
C VAL A 47 -1.95 -3.92 4.25
N PHE A 48 -1.85 -4.10 2.94
CA PHE A 48 -2.98 -4.34 2.05
C PHE A 48 -3.46 -5.80 2.13
N ALA A 49 -4.66 -6.06 1.63
CA ALA A 49 -5.15 -7.40 1.39
C ALA A 49 -4.66 -7.89 0.02
N ILE A 50 -3.35 -7.76 -0.24
CA ILE A 50 -2.75 -8.07 -1.53
C ILE A 50 -1.50 -8.91 -1.27
N LYS A 51 -1.46 -10.11 -1.83
CA LYS A 51 -0.30 -10.97 -1.79
C LYS A 51 0.60 -10.68 -2.99
N ILE A 52 1.90 -10.53 -2.78
CA ILE A 52 2.89 -10.59 -3.85
C ILE A 52 3.21 -12.05 -4.14
N CYS A 53 2.96 -12.47 -5.37
CA CYS A 53 3.24 -13.83 -5.85
C CYS A 53 4.64 -13.93 -6.47
N ALA A 54 5.09 -12.88 -7.15
CA ALA A 54 6.40 -12.78 -7.76
C ALA A 54 6.75 -11.30 -7.98
N TYR A 55 8.03 -10.96 -8.03
CA TYR A 55 8.50 -9.65 -8.44
C TYR A 55 9.88 -9.76 -9.12
N ALA A 56 10.21 -8.75 -9.92
CA ALA A 56 11.53 -8.58 -10.52
C ALA A 56 11.85 -7.08 -10.59
N ILE A 57 12.96 -6.65 -9.98
CA ILE A 57 13.39 -5.26 -9.95
C ILE A 57 14.59 -5.09 -10.90
N MET A 58 14.44 -4.18 -11.85
CA MET A 58 15.48 -3.76 -12.79
C MET A 58 15.84 -2.29 -12.55
N SER A 59 16.90 -1.81 -13.21
CA SER A 59 17.43 -0.46 -13.00
C SER A 59 16.43 0.67 -13.31
N ASN A 60 15.53 0.46 -14.27
CA ASN A 60 14.58 1.48 -14.75
C ASN A 60 13.10 1.07 -14.65
N HIS A 61 12.81 -0.15 -14.19
CA HIS A 61 11.44 -0.61 -13.96
C HIS A 61 11.40 -1.82 -13.02
N TYR A 62 10.21 -2.13 -12.50
CA TYR A 62 9.95 -3.41 -11.85
C TYR A 62 8.68 -4.05 -12.38
N HIS A 63 8.62 -5.37 -12.27
CA HIS A 63 7.45 -6.20 -12.50
C HIS A 63 7.00 -6.78 -11.16
N VAL A 64 5.70 -6.82 -10.92
CA VAL A 64 5.12 -7.49 -9.75
C VAL A 64 3.85 -8.24 -10.14
N VAL A 65 3.73 -9.48 -9.67
CA VAL A 65 2.52 -10.29 -9.79
C VAL A 65 1.81 -10.25 -8.44
N LEU A 66 0.61 -9.69 -8.44
CA LEU A 66 -0.22 -9.47 -7.27
C LEU A 66 -1.39 -10.44 -7.26
N ASN A 67 -1.84 -10.83 -6.08
CA ASN A 67 -3.08 -11.55 -5.86
C ASN A 67 -3.94 -10.80 -4.83
N VAL A 68 -5.10 -10.30 -5.26
CA VAL A 68 -6.04 -9.58 -4.39
C VAL A 68 -6.81 -10.58 -3.53
N ARG A 69 -6.71 -10.41 -2.21
CA ARG A 69 -7.29 -11.30 -1.19
C ARG A 69 -8.50 -10.64 -0.54
N THR A 70 -9.59 -10.50 -1.30
CA THR A 70 -10.85 -9.96 -0.77
C THR A 70 -11.40 -10.78 0.40
N ASP A 71 -11.13 -12.10 0.40
CA ASP A 71 -11.41 -13.01 1.51
C ASP A 71 -10.70 -12.59 2.81
N LEU A 72 -9.41 -12.24 2.72
CA LEU A 72 -8.64 -11.76 3.85
C LEU A 72 -9.20 -10.42 4.34
N ALA A 73 -9.49 -9.47 3.44
CA ALA A 73 -10.06 -8.18 3.83
C ALA A 73 -11.42 -8.30 4.52
N GLN A 74 -12.24 -9.27 4.11
CA GLN A 74 -13.53 -9.54 4.71
C GLN A 74 -13.42 -10.09 6.14
N SER A 75 -12.39 -10.90 6.41
CA SER A 75 -12.12 -11.45 7.74
C SER A 75 -11.70 -10.41 8.79
N TRP A 76 -11.23 -9.23 8.36
CA TRP A 76 -10.77 -8.20 9.29
C TRP A 76 -11.91 -7.56 10.06
N THR A 77 -11.66 -7.33 11.34
CA THR A 77 -12.51 -6.48 12.19
C THR A 77 -12.39 -5.01 11.78
N PRO A 78 -13.36 -4.14 12.16
CA PRO A 78 -13.24 -2.70 11.93
C PRO A 78 -11.97 -2.08 12.52
N LYS A 79 -11.54 -2.58 13.69
CA LYS A 79 -10.31 -2.14 14.35
C LYS A 79 -9.08 -2.48 13.52
N GLU A 80 -8.99 -3.71 13.05
CA GLU A 80 -7.91 -4.18 12.18
C GLU A 80 -7.78 -3.41 10.86
N VAL A 81 -8.90 -2.98 10.28
CA VAL A 81 -8.90 -2.12 9.09
C VAL A 81 -8.32 -0.74 9.41
N ALA A 82 -8.74 -0.13 10.52
CA ALA A 82 -8.21 1.17 10.96
C ALA A 82 -6.71 1.08 11.29
N GLU A 83 -6.26 0.04 11.98
CA GLU A 83 -4.84 -0.17 12.30
C GLU A 83 -4.00 -0.28 11.03
N ARG A 84 -4.45 -1.06 10.05
CA ARG A 84 -3.77 -1.19 8.75
C ARG A 84 -3.73 0.14 8.00
N TRP A 85 -4.85 0.86 7.94
CA TRP A 85 -4.90 2.18 7.32
C TRP A 85 -3.89 3.14 7.95
N HIS A 86 -3.81 3.18 9.28
CA HIS A 86 -2.92 4.06 10.04
C HIS A 86 -1.43 3.75 9.86
N LYS A 87 -1.05 2.56 9.34
CA LYS A 87 0.35 2.23 9.04
C LYS A 87 0.88 3.01 7.84
N LEU A 88 0.01 3.42 6.93
CA LEU A 88 0.38 4.03 5.65
C LEU A 88 -0.21 5.43 5.47
N PHE A 89 -1.34 5.72 6.10
CA PHE A 89 -2.06 6.97 5.96
C PHE A 89 -2.38 7.57 7.32
N CYS A 90 -2.62 8.88 7.31
CA CYS A 90 -3.04 9.59 8.49
C CYS A 90 -4.50 9.24 8.80
N GLY A 91 -4.76 8.86 10.05
CA GLY A 91 -6.11 8.65 10.55
C GLY A 91 -6.85 9.96 10.77
N THR A 92 -8.12 9.83 11.14
CA THR A 92 -8.93 10.92 11.72
C THR A 92 -8.84 10.90 13.25
N ALA A 93 -9.17 12.02 13.90
CA ALA A 93 -9.23 12.09 15.36
C ALA A 93 -10.15 11.00 15.97
N MET A 94 -11.31 10.75 15.34
CA MET A 94 -12.25 9.70 15.76
C MET A 94 -11.67 8.29 15.58
N SER A 95 -10.93 8.01 14.49
CA SER A 95 -10.28 6.71 14.32
C SER A 95 -9.14 6.48 15.30
N THR A 96 -8.41 7.54 15.68
CA THR A 96 -7.37 7.44 16.72
C THR A 96 -8.00 7.15 18.09
N LYS A 97 -9.11 7.81 18.44
CA LYS A 97 -9.89 7.48 19.66
C LYS A 97 -10.37 6.03 19.63
N PHE A 98 -10.93 5.59 18.50
CA PHE A 98 -11.39 4.22 18.29
C PHE A 98 -10.30 3.18 18.53
N LEU A 99 -9.10 3.40 17.97
CA LEU A 99 -7.97 2.49 18.16
C LEU A 99 -7.48 2.45 19.61
N LYS A 100 -7.55 3.58 20.32
CA LYS A 100 -7.21 3.69 21.75
C LYS A 100 -8.30 3.13 22.68
N GLY A 101 -9.43 2.65 22.13
CA GLY A 101 -10.55 2.14 22.94
C GLY A 101 -11.32 3.23 23.69
N VAL A 102 -11.16 4.50 23.31
CA VAL A 102 -11.92 5.61 23.88
C VAL A 102 -13.34 5.56 23.33
N GLU A 103 -14.33 5.71 24.20
CA GLU A 103 -15.74 5.71 23.80
C GLU A 103 -16.03 6.85 22.82
N LEU A 104 -16.59 6.48 21.68
CA LEU A 104 -17.01 7.43 20.66
C LEU A 104 -18.45 7.84 20.88
N SER A 105 -18.75 9.11 20.64
CA SER A 105 -20.14 9.59 20.59
C SER A 105 -20.92 8.86 19.49
N LYS A 106 -22.26 8.92 19.55
CA LYS A 106 -23.13 8.35 18.51
C LYS A 106 -22.81 8.91 17.12
N VAL A 107 -22.52 10.20 17.03
CA VAL A 107 -22.18 10.88 15.77
C VAL A 107 -20.82 10.40 15.24
N GLU A 108 -19.80 10.32 16.10
CA GLU A 108 -18.48 9.79 15.71
C GLU A 108 -18.58 8.33 15.23
N ASN A 109 -19.36 7.48 15.92
CA ASN A 109 -19.59 6.10 15.50
C ASN A 109 -20.29 6.02 14.12
N LEU A 110 -21.30 6.87 13.88
CA LEU A 110 -22.00 6.91 12.60
C LEU A 110 -21.10 7.39 11.46
N ALA A 111 -20.21 8.35 11.73
CA ALA A 111 -19.24 8.85 10.76
C ALA A 111 -18.09 7.88 10.50
N LEU A 112 -17.65 7.12 11.51
CA LEU A 112 -16.52 6.20 11.39
C LEU A 112 -16.87 4.95 10.56
N LYS A 113 -18.07 4.39 10.71
CA LYS A 113 -18.49 3.18 9.97
C LYS A 113 -18.25 3.25 8.44
N PRO A 114 -18.74 4.27 7.71
CA PRO A 114 -18.50 4.35 6.27
C PRO A 114 -17.02 4.56 5.92
N LEU A 115 -16.26 5.25 6.78
CA LEU A 115 -14.80 5.39 6.59
C LEU A 115 -14.10 4.04 6.68
N ILE A 116 -14.46 3.19 7.64
CA ILE A 116 -13.89 1.84 7.77
C ILE A 116 -14.20 0.99 6.54
N LEU A 117 -15.43 1.06 6.01
CA LEU A 117 -15.80 0.33 4.80
C LEU A 117 -14.99 0.81 3.59
N LEU A 118 -14.87 2.13 3.43
CA LEU A 118 -14.06 2.74 2.38
C LEU A 118 -12.58 2.35 2.50
N TRP A 119 -12.01 2.35 3.71
CA TRP A 119 -10.63 1.94 3.92
C TRP A 119 -10.42 0.47 3.60
N ARG A 120 -11.37 -0.41 3.94
CA ARG A 120 -11.32 -1.83 3.58
C ARG A 120 -11.28 -2.01 2.07
N GLU A 121 -12.15 -1.32 1.34
CA GLU A 121 -12.17 -1.33 -0.13
C GLU A 121 -10.83 -0.86 -0.70
N ARG A 122 -10.30 0.26 -0.20
CA ARG A 122 -9.00 0.79 -0.65
C ARG A 122 -7.84 -0.13 -0.35
N LEU A 123 -7.85 -0.82 0.81
CA LEU A 123 -6.83 -1.81 1.17
C LEU A 123 -6.91 -3.08 0.33
N THR A 124 -7.95 -3.26 -0.50
CA THR A 124 -8.05 -4.31 -1.53
C THR A 124 -7.78 -3.81 -2.95
N ASP A 125 -7.55 -2.51 -3.14
CA ASP A 125 -7.41 -1.89 -4.45
C ASP A 125 -5.93 -1.76 -4.86
N ILE A 126 -5.60 -2.34 -6.00
CA ILE A 126 -4.25 -2.32 -6.59
C ILE A 126 -3.82 -0.89 -6.95
N PHE A 127 -4.73 -0.03 -7.40
CA PHE A 127 -4.39 1.35 -7.74
C PHE A 127 -3.89 2.12 -6.53
N TRP A 128 -4.50 1.89 -5.35
CA TRP A 128 -4.05 2.49 -4.09
C TRP A 128 -2.66 1.99 -3.67
N LEU A 129 -2.36 0.71 -3.90
CA LEU A 129 -1.01 0.16 -3.66
C LEU A 129 0.04 0.84 -4.55
N VAL A 130 -0.26 1.04 -5.84
CA VAL A 130 0.69 1.63 -6.80
C VAL A 130 0.91 3.13 -6.57
N ILE A 131 -0.11 3.88 -6.12
CA ILE A 131 0.04 5.30 -5.77
C ILE A 131 0.97 5.46 -4.56
N LEU A 132 0.83 4.60 -3.55
CA LEU A 132 1.63 4.64 -2.33
C LEU A 132 3.12 4.35 -2.59
N ASP A 133 3.41 3.36 -3.42
CA ASP A 133 4.78 3.00 -3.83
C ASP A 133 5.52 4.17 -4.50
N LYS A 134 4.77 5.11 -5.10
CA LYS A 134 5.33 6.30 -5.76
C LYS A 134 5.55 7.51 -4.87
N GLY A 135 5.32 7.39 -3.55
CA GLY A 135 5.71 8.42 -2.57
C GLY A 135 4.56 8.99 -1.75
N ALA A 136 3.90 8.16 -0.95
CA ALA A 136 3.02 8.68 0.09
C ALA A 136 3.81 9.18 1.31
N HIS A 137 3.52 10.41 1.72
CA HIS A 137 4.04 11.01 2.94
C HIS A 137 3.44 10.33 4.17
N LYS A 138 4.27 9.69 5.00
CA LYS A 138 3.89 9.37 6.38
C LYS A 138 3.63 10.69 7.11
N CYS A 139 2.48 10.83 7.77
CA CYS A 139 2.31 11.87 8.79
C CYS A 139 3.19 11.48 9.99
N THR A 140 4.38 12.06 10.07
CA THR A 140 5.17 12.15 11.31
C THR A 140 4.63 13.29 12.16
#